data_AF-A0A0A8WSG9-F1
#
_entry.id   AF-A0A0A8WSG9-F1
#
_cell.length_a   1.000
_cell.length_b   1.000
_cell.length_c   1.000
_cell.angle_alpha   90.00
_cell.angle_beta   90.00
_cell.angle_gamma   90.00
#
_symmetry.space_group_name_H-M   'P 1'
#
loop_
_entity.id
_entity.type
_entity.pdbx_description
1 polymer ?
#
loop_
_entity_poly.entity_id
_entity_poly.type
_entity_poly.pdbx_seq_one_letter_code
_entity_poly.pdbx_strand_id
1 'polypeptide(L)'
;MKKGIIAVVVALSLAFAVAAFADKDLPVYKKGDKVFVCGCGAGCDCLTMSRKEGKCSCNKPLATTVVDKVEAGKIFVKVNGKELTFPVKAKYACACGEGCTCGTVSQKPGKCSCGTEMKKVE
;
A
#
# COMPACT_ATOMS: atom_id res chain seq x y z
N MET A 1 9.90 -54.53 -1.37
CA MET A 1 10.23 -53.45 -2.33
C MET A 1 9.07 -52.43 -2.42
N LYS A 2 8.75 -51.70 -1.34
CA LYS A 2 7.59 -50.76 -1.31
C LYS A 2 7.80 -49.54 -0.39
N LYS A 3 9.01 -49.35 0.17
CA LYS A 3 9.28 -48.32 1.19
C LYS A 3 10.05 -47.10 0.66
N GLY A 4 10.53 -47.11 -0.59
CA GLY A 4 11.36 -46.05 -1.15
C GLY A 4 10.62 -44.96 -1.94
N ILE A 5 9.34 -45.15 -2.26
CA ILE A 5 8.59 -44.21 -3.14
C ILE A 5 7.85 -43.13 -2.33
N ILE A 6 7.59 -43.34 -1.05
CA ILE A 6 6.81 -42.40 -0.22
C ILE A 6 7.66 -41.19 0.21
N ALA A 7 8.99 -41.32 0.28
CA ALA A 7 9.86 -40.26 0.74
C ALA A 7 10.08 -39.12 -0.28
N VAL A 8 9.80 -39.34 -1.57
CA VAL A 8 10.11 -38.36 -2.63
C VAL A 8 8.95 -37.39 -2.88
N VAL A 9 7.71 -37.74 -2.51
CA VAL A 9 6.53 -36.90 -2.78
C VAL A 9 6.36 -35.77 -1.74
N VAL A 10 6.92 -35.91 -0.54
CA VAL A 10 6.83 -34.88 0.52
C VAL A 10 7.84 -33.74 0.33
N ALA A 11 8.90 -33.95 -0.46
CA ALA A 11 9.92 -32.93 -0.70
C ALA A 11 9.54 -31.90 -1.79
N LEU A 12 8.53 -32.18 -2.62
CA LEU A 12 8.21 -31.36 -3.78
C LEU A 12 7.04 -30.37 -3.56
N SER A 13 6.34 -30.45 -2.43
CA SER A 13 5.17 -29.60 -2.12
C SER A 13 5.51 -28.36 -1.26
N LEU A 14 6.74 -28.23 -0.77
CA LEU A 14 7.16 -27.11 0.12
C LEU A 14 7.88 -25.96 -0.61
N ALA A 15 8.06 -26.01 -1.93
CA ALA A 15 8.80 -24.99 -2.67
C ALA A 15 7.99 -23.76 -3.13
N PHE A 16 6.67 -23.72 -2.86
CA PHE A 16 5.84 -22.53 -3.11
C PHE A 16 5.41 -21.85 -1.80
N ALA A 17 6.31 -21.77 -0.82
CA ALA A 17 6.24 -20.70 0.17
C ALA A 17 6.68 -19.40 -0.54
N VAL A 18 5.78 -18.82 -1.34
CA VAL A 18 5.93 -17.46 -1.83
C VAL A 18 6.06 -16.61 -0.56
N ALA A 19 7.25 -16.05 -0.36
CA ALA A 19 7.55 -15.15 0.73
C ALA A 19 6.60 -13.95 0.63
N ALA A 20 5.47 -14.03 1.34
CA ALA A 20 4.65 -12.88 1.65
C ALA A 20 5.44 -12.04 2.64
N PHE A 21 6.36 -11.22 2.11
CA PHE A 21 6.98 -10.13 2.85
C PHE A 21 5.85 -9.18 3.26
N ALA A 22 5.29 -9.42 4.44
CA ALA A 22 4.34 -8.54 5.07
C ALA A 22 5.15 -7.36 5.63
N ASP A 23 5.18 -6.26 4.88
CA ASP A 23 5.65 -4.95 5.33
C ASP A 23 4.75 -4.49 6.50
N LYS A 24 5.08 -4.91 7.74
CA LYS A 24 4.25 -4.72 8.94
C LYS A 24 3.91 -3.24 9.24
N ASP A 25 4.70 -2.31 8.72
CA ASP A 25 4.53 -0.87 8.89
C ASP A 25 3.66 -0.20 7.81
N LEU A 26 3.23 -0.94 6.77
CA LEU A 26 2.44 -0.39 5.67
C LEU A 26 0.94 -0.70 5.82
N PRO A 27 0.06 0.27 5.48
CA PRO A 27 -1.38 0.05 5.48
C PRO A 27 -1.76 -0.99 4.42
N VAL A 28 -2.43 -2.05 4.84
CA VAL A 28 -3.00 -3.06 3.95
C VAL A 28 -4.34 -2.55 3.42
N TYR A 29 -4.50 -2.53 2.09
CA TYR A 29 -5.73 -2.13 1.40
C TYR A 29 -6.44 -3.35 0.80
N LYS A 30 -7.77 -3.36 0.86
CA LYS A 30 -8.62 -4.35 0.18
C LYS A 30 -9.63 -3.67 -0.73
N LYS A 31 -10.12 -4.42 -1.72
CA LYS A 31 -11.20 -3.97 -2.60
C LYS A 31 -12.41 -3.51 -1.76
N GLY A 32 -12.99 -2.38 -2.12
CA GLY A 32 -14.13 -1.78 -1.41
C GLY A 32 -13.73 -0.87 -0.24
N ASP A 33 -12.45 -0.79 0.12
CA ASP A 33 -12.00 0.16 1.14
C ASP A 33 -12.12 1.60 0.65
N LYS A 34 -12.69 2.48 1.48
CA LYS A 34 -12.56 3.93 1.32
C LYS A 34 -11.11 4.34 1.56
N VAL A 35 -10.53 5.11 0.64
CA VAL A 35 -9.14 5.56 0.69
C VAL A 35 -9.03 6.98 0.15
N PHE A 36 -8.07 7.74 0.68
CA PHE A 36 -7.74 9.09 0.26
C PHE A 36 -6.42 9.06 -0.48
N VAL A 37 -6.43 9.38 -1.77
CA VAL A 37 -5.27 9.22 -2.65
C VAL A 37 -4.89 10.52 -3.33
N CYS A 38 -3.66 10.59 -3.84
CA CYS A 38 -3.22 11.74 -4.64
C CYS A 38 -4.05 11.86 -5.93
N GLY A 39 -4.82 12.94 -6.05
CA GLY A 39 -5.62 13.25 -7.24
C GLY A 39 -4.91 14.10 -8.29
N CYS A 40 -3.60 14.32 -8.18
CA CYS A 40 -2.86 15.24 -9.06
C CYS A 40 -2.72 14.74 -10.51
N GLY A 41 -3.09 13.48 -10.79
CA GLY A 41 -3.06 12.87 -12.12
C GLY A 41 -1.83 11.99 -12.36
N ALA A 42 -1.77 11.38 -13.54
CA ALA A 42 -0.80 10.34 -13.91
C ALA A 42 0.68 10.77 -13.88
N GLY A 43 0.96 12.08 -13.86
CA GLY A 43 2.33 12.62 -13.76
C GLY A 43 2.83 12.82 -12.33
N CYS A 44 1.99 12.59 -11.31
CA CYS A 44 2.39 12.83 -9.92
C CYS A 44 3.01 11.59 -9.30
N ASP A 45 4.33 11.64 -9.15
CA ASP A 45 5.17 10.61 -8.55
C ASP A 45 5.09 10.56 -7.02
N CYS A 46 4.36 11.47 -6.37
CA CYS A 46 4.24 11.47 -4.92
C CYS A 46 3.43 10.27 -4.39
N LEU A 47 2.46 9.82 -5.20
CA LEU A 47 1.60 8.67 -4.98
C LEU A 47 1.12 8.54 -3.52
N THR A 48 0.80 9.68 -2.89
CA THR A 48 0.38 9.70 -1.48
C THR A 48 -0.96 9.02 -1.32
N MET A 49 -1.09 8.21 -0.28
CA MET A 49 -2.34 7.59 0.13
C MET A 49 -2.54 7.71 1.64
N SER A 50 -3.79 7.71 2.10
CA SER A 50 -4.16 7.81 3.52
C SER A 50 -5.52 7.15 3.78
N ARG A 51 -5.76 6.75 5.02
CA ARG A 51 -7.07 6.33 5.56
C ARG A 51 -7.91 7.50 6.05
N LYS A 52 -7.34 8.71 6.06
CA LYS A 52 -7.99 9.94 6.51
C LYS A 52 -7.80 11.05 5.50
N GLU A 53 -8.77 11.96 5.45
CA GLU A 53 -8.68 13.24 4.74
C GLU A 53 -7.43 14.01 5.16
N GLY A 54 -6.87 14.76 4.21
CA GLY A 54 -5.72 15.60 4.43
C GLY A 54 -5.07 16.01 3.12
N LYS A 55 -3.79 16.34 3.20
CA LYS A 55 -2.99 16.78 2.04
C LYS A 55 -2.00 15.70 1.63
N CYS A 56 -1.72 15.61 0.34
CA CYS A 56 -0.58 14.84 -0.17
C CYS A 56 0.74 15.54 0.16
N SER A 57 1.87 14.88 -0.08
CA SER A 57 3.20 15.48 0.12
C SER A 57 3.46 16.71 -0.76
N CYS A 58 2.69 16.91 -1.85
CA CYS A 58 2.69 18.13 -2.66
C CYS A 58 1.80 19.25 -2.11
N ASN A 59 1.30 19.14 -0.86
CA ASN A 59 0.39 20.09 -0.20
C ASN A 59 -0.99 20.27 -0.87
N LYS A 60 -1.37 19.41 -1.83
CA LYS A 60 -2.70 19.41 -2.44
C LYS A 60 -3.65 18.49 -1.67
N PRO A 61 -4.96 18.78 -1.62
CA PRO A 61 -5.93 17.92 -0.95
C PRO A 61 -5.96 16.53 -1.60
N LEU A 62 -6.09 15.49 -0.77
CA LEU A 62 -6.29 14.13 -1.24
C LEU A 62 -7.70 13.97 -1.83
N ALA A 63 -7.80 13.17 -2.89
CA ALA A 63 -9.07 12.78 -3.48
C ALA A 63 -9.62 11.54 -2.76
N THR A 64 -10.89 11.59 -2.40
CA THR A 64 -11.61 10.47 -1.79
C THR A 64 -12.06 9.50 -2.88
N THR A 65 -11.74 8.22 -2.71
CA THR A 65 -12.14 7.16 -3.64
C THR A 65 -12.29 5.82 -2.91
N VAL A 66 -12.66 4.79 -3.66
CA VAL A 66 -12.80 3.40 -3.19
C VAL A 66 -11.84 2.54 -3.99
N VAL A 67 -11.22 1.55 -3.34
CA VAL A 67 -10.35 0.59 -4.02
C VAL A 67 -11.17 -0.29 -4.96
N ASP A 68 -10.91 -0.18 -6.26
CA ASP A 68 -11.58 -0.97 -7.30
C ASP A 68 -11.02 -2.39 -7.36
N LYS A 69 -9.69 -2.50 -7.32
CA LYS A 69 -8.96 -3.77 -7.40
C LYS A 69 -7.61 -3.66 -6.69
N VAL A 70 -7.13 -4.79 -6.18
CA VAL A 70 -5.75 -4.96 -5.67
C VAL A 70 -5.13 -6.12 -6.43
N GLU A 71 -4.00 -5.89 -7.08
CA GLU A 71 -3.33 -6.91 -7.90
C GLU A 71 -1.83 -6.62 -7.96
N ALA A 72 -1.01 -7.68 -7.87
CA ALA A 72 0.45 -7.61 -7.99
C ALA A 72 1.13 -6.53 -7.11
N GLY A 73 0.64 -6.33 -5.88
CA GLY A 73 1.20 -5.33 -4.96
C GLY A 73 0.90 -3.88 -5.37
N LYS A 74 -0.11 -3.67 -6.20
CA LYS A 74 -0.65 -2.37 -6.58
C LYS A 74 -2.14 -2.32 -6.32
N ILE A 75 -2.65 -1.13 -6.01
CA ILE A 75 -4.08 -0.87 -5.94
C ILE A 75 -4.52 0.01 -7.12
N PHE A 76 -5.73 -0.24 -7.58
CA PHE A 76 -6.37 0.47 -8.67
C PHE A 76 -7.54 1.24 -8.09
N VAL A 77 -7.59 2.53 -8.39
CA VAL A 77 -8.63 3.45 -7.92
C VAL A 77 -9.03 4.39 -9.04
N LYS A 78 -10.31 4.73 -9.12
CA LYS A 78 -10.79 5.79 -10.01
C LYS A 78 -10.89 7.12 -9.28
N VAL A 79 -10.21 8.13 -9.81
CA VAL A 79 -10.27 9.52 -9.32
C VAL A 79 -10.65 10.41 -10.49
N ASN A 80 -11.78 11.12 -10.39
CA ASN A 80 -12.29 12.02 -11.44
C ASN A 80 -12.43 11.32 -12.80
N GLY A 81 -12.90 10.07 -12.82
CA GLY A 81 -13.04 9.26 -14.05
C GLY A 81 -11.73 8.74 -14.63
N LYS A 82 -10.58 9.05 -14.03
CA LYS A 82 -9.27 8.51 -14.43
C LYS A 82 -8.88 7.37 -13.51
N GLU A 83 -8.45 6.26 -14.09
CA GLU A 83 -7.87 5.15 -13.34
C GLU A 83 -6.43 5.51 -12.94
N LEU A 84 -6.16 5.45 -11.64
CA LEU A 84 -4.85 5.68 -11.06
C LEU A 84 -4.40 4.41 -10.35
N THR A 85 -3.11 4.12 -10.46
CA THR A 85 -2.50 2.96 -9.82
C THR A 85 -1.54 3.42 -8.76
N PHE A 86 -1.65 2.86 -7.56
CA PHE A 86 -0.75 3.14 -6.46
C PHE A 86 -0.04 1.87 -5.99
N PRO A 87 1.28 1.87 -5.77
CA PRO A 87 1.98 0.75 -5.18
C PRO A 87 1.57 0.58 -3.71
N VAL A 88 1.43 -0.68 -3.27
CA VAL A 88 1.21 -1.01 -1.85
C VAL A 88 2.47 -0.70 -1.04
N LYS A 89 3.64 -0.85 -1.67
CA LYS A 89 4.93 -0.44 -1.12
C LYS A 89 5.09 1.08 -1.14
N ALA A 90 5.67 1.64 -0.09
CA ALA A 90 5.91 3.07 0.03
C ALA A 90 7.24 3.35 0.72
N LYS A 91 7.96 4.36 0.22
CA LYS A 91 9.22 4.83 0.80
C LYS A 91 9.03 5.57 2.13
N TYR A 92 7.88 6.21 2.31
CA TYR A 92 7.56 7.01 3.49
C TYR A 92 6.21 6.59 4.08
N ALA A 93 6.14 6.52 5.40
CA ALA A 93 4.94 6.16 6.15
C ALA A 93 4.73 7.08 7.36
N CYS A 94 3.50 7.08 7.88
CA CYS A 94 3.12 7.87 9.05
C CYS A 94 4.02 7.57 10.27
N ALA A 95 4.43 8.63 10.97
CA ALA A 95 5.26 8.55 12.18
C ALA A 95 4.56 9.12 13.44
N CYS A 96 3.23 9.28 13.42
CA CYS A 96 2.48 9.86 14.54
C CYS A 96 2.48 9.01 15.84
N GLY A 97 2.98 7.77 15.79
CA GLY A 97 3.03 6.87 16.95
C GLY A 97 1.79 6.00 17.12
N GLU A 98 1.73 5.30 18.24
CA GLU A 98 0.66 4.35 18.56
C GLU A 98 -0.71 5.06 18.67
N GLY A 99 -1.74 4.44 18.09
CA GLY A 99 -3.10 4.99 18.04
C GLY A 99 -3.40 5.89 16.84
N CYS A 100 -2.42 6.24 16.00
CA CYS A 100 -2.69 6.98 14.78
C CYS A 100 -3.27 6.07 13.68
N THR A 101 -4.52 6.34 13.29
CA THR A 101 -5.23 5.56 12.27
C THR A 101 -5.14 6.15 10.86
N CYS A 102 -4.39 7.24 10.65
CA CYS A 102 -4.35 7.87 9.34
C CYS A 102 -3.63 7.02 8.30
N GLY A 103 -2.65 6.22 8.72
CA GLY A 103 -1.91 5.30 7.85
C GLY A 103 -1.40 5.98 6.57
N THR A 104 -0.99 7.25 6.62
CA THR A 104 -0.54 7.95 5.43
C THR A 104 0.78 7.35 4.94
N VAL A 105 0.87 7.12 3.62
CA VAL A 105 2.07 6.65 2.94
C VAL A 105 2.34 7.46 1.68
N SER A 106 3.61 7.57 1.26
CA SER A 106 3.99 8.30 0.05
C SER A 106 5.32 7.81 -0.51
N GLN A 107 5.54 8.07 -1.79
CA GLN A 107 6.83 7.86 -2.46
C GLN A 107 7.78 9.06 -2.28
N LYS A 108 7.27 10.18 -1.76
CA LYS A 108 8.02 11.41 -1.50
C LYS A 108 8.00 11.77 -0.02
N PRO A 109 9.08 12.42 0.48
CA PRO A 109 9.07 12.98 1.83
C PRO A 109 7.97 14.04 1.94
N GLY A 110 7.49 14.24 3.15
CA GLY A 110 6.48 15.24 3.45
C GLY A 110 5.71 14.93 4.72
N LYS A 111 4.60 15.63 4.91
CA LYS A 111 3.71 15.46 6.06
C LYS A 111 2.65 14.40 5.78
N CYS A 112 2.30 13.64 6.81
CA CYS A 112 1.14 12.75 6.79
C CYS A 112 -0.16 13.58 6.80
N SER A 113 -1.31 12.95 6.64
CA SER A 113 -2.60 13.65 6.65
C SER A 113 -2.93 14.29 8.01
N CYS A 114 -2.25 13.90 9.10
CA CYS A 114 -2.35 14.55 10.41
C CYS A 114 -1.45 15.78 10.56
N GLY A 115 -0.53 16.04 9.63
CA GLY A 115 0.41 17.16 9.67
C GLY A 115 1.78 16.85 10.28
N THR A 116 2.00 15.64 10.81
CA THR A 116 3.31 15.18 11.29
C THR A 116 4.20 14.78 10.12
N GLU A 117 5.52 14.95 10.24
CA GLU A 117 6.46 14.45 9.22
C GLU A 117 6.44 12.93 9.13
N MET A 118 6.48 12.40 7.90
CA MET A 118 6.53 10.96 7.66
C MET A 118 7.95 10.42 7.87
N LYS A 119 8.06 9.20 8.39
CA LYS A 119 9.32 8.45 8.49
C LYS A 119 9.60 7.73 7.18
N LYS A 120 10.87 7.60 6.82
CA LYS A 120 11.30 6.71 5.73
C LYS A 120 11.23 5.25 6.20
N VAL A 121 10.70 4.35 5.38
CA VAL A 121 10.49 2.92 5.72
C VAL A 121 11.04 1.94 4.66
N GLU A 122 11.45 2.45 3.49
CA GLU A 122 12.16 1.72 2.42
C GLU A 122 13.35 2.55 1.92
#